data_AF-A0A7T7XQW3-F1
#
_entry.id   AF-A0A7T7XQW3-F1
#
_cell.length_a   1.000
_cell.length_b   1.000
_cell.length_c   1.000
_cell.angle_alpha   90.00
_cell.angle_beta   90.00
_cell.angle_gamma   90.00
#
_symmetry.space_group_name_H-M   'P 1'
#
loop_
_entity.id
_entity.type
_entity.pdbx_description
1 polymer ?
#
loop_
_entity_poly.entity_id
_entity_poly.type
_entity_poly.pdbx_seq_one_letter_code
_entity_poly.pdbx_strand_id
1 'polypeptide(L)'
;MKSVQIPLGGGIDIPLPDGTDIYRMASPGSIENPGKAIRASLDNPVSSPPLAVLARDALDRSIESGKPPRAVILVSDNTRPVPYSGEQGILLPVVELLLREGFKPGGILVIVATGTHRAMTDTEIRAMVDPEIFRLGITVENHDCKDTANLTDLGTTSRGGRIYINRKYLEADLKILTGLVESHFMAGFSGGRKSVCPGVIGEESTFVFHGADMMAHPEARDLVLDGNPCHEESLEVARRAGADFIVNVTLDHSFNITGVFAGELEAAHRAAAEKVRSYVGILLEKQYDIVISHAGFVGVNHYQAAKVGVASIAALKEKGHLIVAADNTDTANPVGSLQYRTVLQLLKLNGPEKFLRMITSADWTFIPEQWQVQMWAKLFSRIPMEHFYYFAPQIDRRYAEIIPGRDGRLLLPADRRDTADLRDIPAFIEAALRAAAETYPPEQRAALSVAYLSDGPYGIPCIQDK
;
A
#
# COMPACT_ATOMS: atom_id res chain seq x y z
N MET A 1 0.97 -6.75 34.85
CA MET A 1 0.53 -6.16 33.57
C MET A 1 1.44 -4.98 33.26
N LYS A 2 1.83 -4.84 32.00
CA LYS A 2 2.63 -3.71 31.51
C LYS A 2 1.77 -2.78 30.67
N SER A 3 2.11 -1.49 30.70
CA SER A 3 1.46 -0.47 29.87
C SER A 3 2.29 -0.23 28.61
N VAL A 4 1.65 -0.17 27.46
CA VAL A 4 2.27 0.19 26.18
C VAL A 4 1.35 1.17 25.45
N GLN A 5 1.93 2.14 24.76
CA GLN A 5 1.15 3.10 23.99
C GLN A 5 0.82 2.55 22.59
N ILE A 6 -0.46 2.56 22.22
CA ILE A 6 -0.95 2.31 20.85
C ILE A 6 -1.05 3.63 20.09
N PRO A 7 -0.59 3.74 18.83
CA PRO A 7 -0.57 5.01 18.08
C PRO A 7 -1.93 5.34 17.45
N LEU A 8 -3.00 5.30 18.25
CA LEU A 8 -4.35 5.72 17.89
C LEU A 8 -4.81 6.82 18.86
N GLY A 9 -5.66 7.75 18.40
CA GLY A 9 -6.24 8.80 19.24
C GLY A 9 -5.22 9.71 19.94
N GLY A 10 -4.05 9.94 19.32
CA GLY A 10 -2.96 10.71 19.92
C GLY A 10 -2.04 9.93 20.87
N GLY A 11 -2.23 8.61 20.97
CA GLY A 11 -1.43 7.72 21.80
C GLY A 11 -2.19 7.30 23.06
N ILE A 12 -2.63 6.04 23.12
CA ILE A 12 -3.45 5.51 24.21
C ILE A 12 -2.71 4.39 24.94
N ASP A 13 -2.69 4.41 26.26
CA ASP A 13 -2.07 3.36 27.07
C ASP A 13 -2.94 2.11 27.13
N ILE A 14 -2.42 0.97 26.66
CA ILE A 14 -3.09 -0.32 26.70
C ILE A 14 -2.43 -1.28 27.71
N PRO A 15 -3.22 -2.02 28.50
CA PRO A 15 -2.71 -3.03 29.42
C PRO A 15 -2.39 -4.32 28.65
N LEU A 16 -1.17 -4.83 28.82
CA LEU A 16 -0.72 -6.11 28.29
C LEU A 16 -0.28 -7.05 29.42
N PRO A 17 -0.44 -8.38 29.27
CA PRO A 17 0.20 -9.36 30.13
C PRO A 17 1.72 -9.14 30.20
N ASP A 18 2.34 -9.41 31.36
CA ASP A 18 3.77 -9.12 31.55
C ASP A 18 4.66 -9.90 30.55
N GLY A 19 4.29 -11.15 30.26
CA GLY A 19 4.96 -12.03 29.30
C GLY A 19 4.66 -11.79 27.82
N THR A 20 4.00 -10.68 27.43
CA THR A 20 3.75 -10.38 26.02
C THR A 20 5.04 -10.04 25.27
N ASP A 21 5.33 -10.64 24.13
CA ASP A 21 6.47 -10.21 23.31
C ASP A 21 6.08 -8.97 22.50
N ILE A 22 6.85 -7.88 22.59
CA ILE A 22 6.55 -6.62 21.88
C ILE A 22 7.50 -6.49 20.70
N TYR A 23 6.92 -6.43 19.51
CA TYR A 23 7.67 -6.33 18.27
C TYR A 23 7.52 -4.94 17.65
N ARG A 24 8.67 -4.39 17.27
CA ARG A 24 8.84 -3.08 16.64
C ARG A 24 9.70 -3.18 15.41
N MET A 25 9.35 -2.41 14.39
CA MET A 25 10.23 -2.19 13.26
C MET A 25 11.40 -1.28 13.66
N ALA A 26 12.51 -1.36 12.93
CA ALA A 26 13.65 -0.48 13.21
C ALA A 26 13.34 0.94 12.74
N SER A 27 13.90 1.95 13.40
CA SER A 27 13.79 3.34 12.96
C SER A 27 14.93 3.67 11.98
N PRO A 28 14.65 3.86 10.68
CA PRO A 28 15.68 4.26 9.73
C PRO A 28 16.17 5.69 10.02
N GLY A 29 17.46 5.95 9.83
CA GLY A 29 17.98 7.32 9.86
C GLY A 29 17.53 8.11 8.63
N SER A 30 17.16 9.38 8.84
CA SER A 30 16.85 10.33 7.77
C SER A 30 18.13 10.88 7.12
N ILE A 31 18.01 11.35 5.88
CA ILE A 31 19.08 12.03 5.15
C ILE A 31 19.16 13.48 5.63
N GLU A 32 20.35 13.93 6.04
CA GLU A 32 20.55 15.30 6.55
C GLU A 32 20.29 16.40 5.50
N ASN A 33 20.67 16.16 4.24
CA ASN A 33 20.44 17.09 3.13
C ASN A 33 19.75 16.40 1.95
N PRO A 34 18.41 16.24 2.00
CA PRO A 34 17.65 15.54 0.99
C PRO A 34 17.80 16.17 -0.40
N GLY A 35 17.75 17.50 -0.51
CA GLY A 35 17.93 18.20 -1.79
C GLY A 35 19.26 17.89 -2.48
N LYS A 36 20.37 17.83 -1.72
CA LYS A 36 21.67 17.41 -2.26
C LYS A 36 21.67 15.95 -2.68
N ALA A 37 21.08 15.06 -1.88
CA ALA A 37 21.00 13.63 -2.20
C ALA A 37 20.16 13.37 -3.46
N ILE A 38 19.04 14.09 -3.62
CA ILE A 38 18.19 14.03 -4.82
C ILE A 38 19.00 14.41 -6.05
N ARG A 39 19.63 15.59 -6.07
CA ARG A 39 20.44 16.04 -7.21
C ARG A 39 21.58 15.07 -7.51
N ALA A 40 22.29 14.59 -6.49
CA ALA A 40 23.36 13.61 -6.65
C ALA A 40 22.89 12.28 -7.28
N SER A 41 21.66 11.84 -6.95
CA SER A 41 21.08 10.62 -7.53
C SER A 41 20.72 10.75 -9.02
N LEU A 42 20.41 11.96 -9.48
CA LEU A 42 20.16 12.24 -10.91
C LEU A 42 21.46 12.19 -11.73
N ASP A 43 22.58 12.57 -11.11
CA ASP A 43 23.91 12.59 -11.73
C ASP A 43 24.63 11.23 -11.64
N ASN A 44 24.36 10.45 -10.58
CA ASN A 44 24.97 9.13 -10.35
C ASN A 44 23.90 8.05 -10.11
N PRO A 45 23.07 7.74 -11.13
CA PRO A 45 21.98 6.79 -10.97
C PRO A 45 22.44 5.34 -10.92
N VAL A 46 21.57 4.50 -10.35
CA VAL A 46 21.74 3.05 -10.29
C VAL A 46 21.50 2.45 -11.68
N SER A 47 22.55 1.81 -12.24
CA SER A 47 22.49 1.02 -13.48
C SER A 47 21.89 1.76 -14.69
N SER A 48 22.04 3.08 -14.77
CA SER A 48 21.51 3.91 -15.85
C SER A 48 22.50 5.03 -16.20
N PRO A 49 22.45 5.62 -17.40
CA PRO A 49 23.09 6.90 -17.65
C PRO A 49 22.50 8.01 -16.76
N PRO A 50 23.25 9.09 -16.47
CA PRO A 50 22.70 10.27 -15.80
C PRO A 50 21.46 10.79 -16.53
N LEU A 51 20.48 11.34 -15.78
CA LEU A 51 19.23 11.81 -16.39
C LEU A 51 19.48 12.87 -17.47
N ALA A 52 20.53 13.69 -17.32
CA ALA A 52 20.92 14.68 -18.32
C ALA A 52 21.33 14.06 -19.66
N VAL A 53 21.94 12.88 -19.66
CA VAL A 53 22.28 12.14 -20.89
C VAL A 53 21.01 11.66 -21.57
N LEU A 54 20.12 10.99 -20.82
CA LEU A 54 18.84 10.49 -21.36
C LEU A 54 17.95 11.62 -21.91
N ALA A 55 17.97 12.79 -21.25
CA ALA A 55 17.26 13.97 -21.70
C ALA A 55 17.79 14.47 -23.05
N ARG A 56 19.11 14.57 -23.22
CA ARG A 56 19.71 14.97 -24.50
C ARG A 56 19.44 13.95 -25.61
N ASP A 57 19.58 12.66 -25.31
CA ASP A 57 19.29 11.60 -26.28
C ASP A 57 17.82 11.65 -26.74
N ALA A 58 16.88 11.96 -25.84
CA ALA A 58 15.47 12.15 -26.19
C ALA A 58 15.27 13.39 -27.08
N LEU A 59 15.92 14.52 -26.76
CA LEU A 59 15.89 15.73 -27.59
C LEU A 59 16.41 15.47 -29.00
N ASP A 60 17.54 14.78 -29.12
CA ASP A 60 18.16 14.46 -30.41
C ASP A 60 17.24 13.59 -31.28
N ARG A 61 16.63 12.53 -30.70
CA ARG A 61 15.63 11.71 -31.42
C ARG A 61 14.42 12.50 -31.89
N SER A 62 13.92 13.44 -31.07
CA SER A 62 12.79 14.28 -31.46
C SER A 62 13.16 15.25 -32.59
N ILE A 63 14.37 15.84 -32.55
CA ILE A 63 14.89 16.71 -33.60
C ILE A 63 15.03 15.93 -34.92
N GLU A 64 15.63 14.74 -34.90
CA GLU A 64 15.79 13.88 -36.07
C GLU A 64 14.45 13.48 -36.71
N SER A 65 13.43 13.24 -35.87
CA SER A 65 12.09 12.89 -36.34
C SER A 65 11.20 14.09 -36.69
N GLY A 66 11.70 15.33 -36.54
CA GLY A 66 10.97 16.56 -36.84
C GLY A 66 9.78 16.83 -35.90
N LYS A 67 9.77 16.21 -34.71
CA LYS A 67 8.69 16.34 -33.72
C LYS A 67 9.15 17.18 -32.52
N PRO A 68 8.25 17.93 -31.86
CA PRO A 68 8.60 18.58 -30.61
C PRO A 68 8.87 17.52 -29.52
N PRO A 69 9.97 17.63 -28.76
CA PRO A 69 10.30 16.66 -27.72
C PRO A 69 9.30 16.71 -26.57
N ARG A 70 8.87 15.53 -26.11
CA ARG A 70 7.92 15.37 -25.01
C ARG A 70 8.49 14.49 -23.90
N ALA A 71 8.54 15.03 -22.69
CA ALA A 71 8.83 14.28 -21.48
C ALA A 71 7.56 14.13 -20.63
N VAL A 72 7.34 12.93 -20.09
CA VAL A 72 6.27 12.68 -19.13
C VAL A 72 6.86 12.24 -17.79
N ILE A 73 6.42 12.88 -16.72
CA ILE A 73 6.77 12.54 -15.35
C ILE A 73 5.53 12.01 -14.65
N LEU A 74 5.57 10.75 -14.19
CA LEU A 74 4.50 10.20 -13.36
C LEU A 74 4.72 10.55 -11.90
N VAL A 75 3.70 11.08 -11.25
CA VAL A 75 3.65 11.35 -9.80
C VAL A 75 2.53 10.55 -9.17
N SER A 76 2.74 10.04 -7.97
CA SER A 76 1.68 9.42 -7.15
C SER A 76 0.60 10.44 -6.77
N ASP A 77 -0.61 9.98 -6.51
CA ASP A 77 -1.67 10.81 -5.95
C ASP A 77 -1.48 11.10 -4.44
N ASN A 78 -2.40 11.87 -3.86
CA ASN A 78 -2.37 12.26 -2.44
C ASN A 78 -2.67 11.14 -1.45
N THR A 79 -2.91 9.90 -1.90
CA THR A 79 -3.01 8.74 -1.00
C THR A 79 -1.63 8.25 -0.57
N ARG A 80 -0.56 8.83 -1.14
CA ARG A 80 0.84 8.53 -0.83
C ARG A 80 1.55 9.78 -0.32
N PRO A 81 2.35 9.69 0.75
CA PRO A 81 3.06 10.83 1.31
C PRO A 81 4.37 11.12 0.55
N VAL A 82 4.34 11.12 -0.79
CA VAL A 82 5.56 11.40 -1.57
C VAL A 82 5.86 12.91 -1.52
N PRO A 83 7.09 13.32 -1.17
CA PRO A 83 7.44 14.74 -1.12
C PRO A 83 7.62 15.28 -2.55
N TYR A 84 6.60 15.96 -3.09
CA TYR A 84 6.65 16.63 -4.40
C TYR A 84 6.87 18.14 -4.32
N SER A 85 7.02 18.71 -3.11
CA SER A 85 7.23 20.13 -2.86
C SER A 85 8.24 20.38 -1.74
N GLY A 86 8.81 21.58 -1.71
CA GLY A 86 9.70 22.03 -0.63
C GLY A 86 11.11 21.40 -0.69
N GLU A 87 11.84 21.47 0.42
CA GLU A 87 13.28 21.10 0.48
C GLU A 87 13.56 19.60 0.21
N GLN A 88 12.57 18.75 0.46
CA GLN A 88 12.61 17.31 0.20
C GLN A 88 11.94 16.93 -1.13
N GLY A 89 11.46 17.93 -1.89
CA GLY A 89 10.67 17.74 -3.11
C GLY A 89 11.46 17.06 -4.23
N ILE A 90 10.98 15.93 -4.73
CA ILE A 90 11.66 15.17 -5.80
C ILE A 90 11.29 15.61 -7.21
N LEU A 91 10.14 16.28 -7.40
CA LEU A 91 9.63 16.65 -8.73
C LEU A 91 10.38 17.84 -9.33
N LEU A 92 10.54 18.93 -8.56
CA LEU A 92 11.16 20.16 -9.06
C LEU A 92 12.60 19.94 -9.55
N PRO A 93 13.49 19.22 -8.84
CA PRO A 93 14.85 18.94 -9.34
C PRO A 93 14.89 18.18 -10.66
N VAL A 94 13.94 17.26 -10.89
CA VAL A 94 13.81 16.55 -12.18
C VAL A 94 13.42 17.52 -13.28
N VAL A 95 12.40 18.35 -13.03
CA VAL A 95 11.93 19.37 -13.97
C VAL A 95 13.02 20.38 -14.32
N GLU A 96 13.72 20.93 -13.32
CA GLU A 96 14.82 21.89 -13.51
C GLU A 96 15.90 21.32 -14.41
N LEU A 97 16.24 20.03 -14.23
CA LEU A 97 17.22 19.35 -15.06
C LEU A 97 16.72 19.25 -16.51
N LEU A 98 15.48 18.83 -16.75
CA LEU A 98 14.93 18.74 -18.11
C LEU A 98 14.92 20.09 -18.82
N LEU A 99 14.52 21.16 -18.12
CA LEU A 99 14.53 22.52 -18.67
C LEU A 99 15.96 22.97 -19.01
N ARG A 100 16.94 22.66 -18.15
CA ARG A 100 18.36 22.98 -18.39
C ARG A 100 18.92 22.27 -19.61
N GLU A 101 18.54 21.02 -19.85
CA GLU A 101 19.00 20.26 -21.03
C GLU A 101 18.29 20.69 -22.33
N GLY A 102 17.19 21.46 -22.26
CA GLY A 102 16.57 22.09 -23.42
C GLY A 102 15.11 21.73 -23.68
N PHE A 103 14.46 20.95 -22.81
CA PHE A 103 13.00 20.79 -22.89
C PHE A 103 12.32 22.13 -22.65
N LYS A 104 11.29 22.43 -23.45
CA LYS A 104 10.42 23.59 -23.21
C LYS A 104 9.37 23.20 -22.16
N PRO A 105 8.86 24.15 -21.34
CA PRO A 105 7.82 23.84 -20.35
C PRO A 105 6.60 23.13 -20.93
N GLY A 106 6.12 23.55 -22.10
CA GLY A 106 5.00 22.89 -22.80
C GLY A 106 5.32 21.50 -23.39
N GLY A 107 6.58 21.09 -23.38
CA GLY A 107 7.03 19.74 -23.71
C GLY A 107 7.19 18.83 -22.49
N ILE A 108 6.93 19.32 -21.28
CA ILE A 108 6.95 18.52 -20.05
C ILE A 108 5.51 18.39 -19.55
N LEU A 109 5.07 17.14 -19.34
CA LEU A 109 3.76 16.82 -18.79
C LEU A 109 3.94 16.03 -17.49
N VAL A 110 3.28 16.47 -16.43
CA VAL A 110 3.18 15.71 -15.19
C VAL A 110 1.82 15.02 -15.15
N ILE A 111 1.82 13.71 -15.01
CA ILE A 111 0.58 12.91 -14.89
C ILE A 111 0.50 12.35 -13.46
N VAL A 112 -0.59 12.66 -12.78
CA VAL A 112 -0.94 12.04 -11.50
C VAL A 112 -1.46 10.64 -11.78
N ALA A 113 -0.69 9.64 -11.32
CA ALA A 113 -0.94 8.21 -11.47
C ALA A 113 -1.99 7.73 -10.44
N THR A 114 -3.24 8.07 -10.69
CA THR A 114 -4.42 7.77 -9.85
C THR A 114 -4.81 6.29 -9.85
N GLY A 115 -4.40 5.52 -10.86
CA GLY A 115 -4.92 4.17 -11.10
C GLY A 115 -6.45 4.17 -11.16
N THR A 116 -7.10 3.45 -10.24
CA THR A 116 -8.57 3.38 -10.14
C THR A 116 -9.16 4.35 -9.12
N HIS A 117 -8.34 5.19 -8.49
CA HIS A 117 -8.83 6.19 -7.55
C HIS A 117 -9.59 7.30 -8.29
N ARG A 118 -10.38 8.08 -7.54
CA ARG A 118 -10.97 9.30 -8.08
C ARG A 118 -9.89 10.27 -8.55
N ALA A 119 -10.22 11.11 -9.51
CA ALA A 119 -9.39 12.26 -9.84
C ALA A 119 -9.17 13.14 -8.60
N MET A 120 -7.94 13.65 -8.45
CA MET A 120 -7.63 14.70 -7.50
C MET A 120 -8.21 16.03 -7.99
N THR A 121 -8.73 16.82 -7.06
CA THR A 121 -9.16 18.19 -7.33
C THR A 121 -7.94 19.10 -7.56
N ASP A 122 -8.13 20.22 -8.26
CA ASP A 122 -7.06 21.20 -8.48
C ASP A 122 -6.43 21.70 -7.16
N THR A 123 -7.25 21.91 -6.13
CA THR A 123 -6.78 22.28 -4.79
C THR A 123 -5.88 21.22 -4.16
N GLU A 124 -6.23 19.93 -4.28
CA GLU A 124 -5.40 18.83 -3.78
C GLU A 124 -4.09 18.72 -4.55
N ILE A 125 -4.11 18.89 -5.88
CA ILE A 125 -2.90 18.85 -6.70
C ILE A 125 -1.98 20.02 -6.33
N ARG A 126 -2.51 21.24 -6.18
CA ARG A 126 -1.73 22.43 -5.79
C ARG A 126 -1.16 22.35 -4.37
N ALA A 127 -1.82 21.64 -3.47
CA ALA A 127 -1.29 21.39 -2.13
C ALA A 127 -0.15 20.36 -2.14
N MET A 128 -0.19 19.41 -3.08
CA MET A 128 0.79 18.33 -3.19
C MET A 128 2.06 18.75 -3.97
N VAL A 129 1.88 19.44 -5.09
CA VAL A 129 2.94 19.76 -6.06
C VAL A 129 3.57 21.11 -5.77
N ASP A 130 4.88 21.23 -5.97
CA ASP A 130 5.60 22.49 -5.77
C ASP A 130 4.99 23.64 -6.61
N PRO A 131 4.67 24.81 -6.02
CA PRO A 131 4.11 25.96 -6.75
C PRO A 131 4.93 26.38 -7.96
N GLU A 132 6.24 26.16 -7.93
CA GLU A 132 7.16 26.49 -9.01
C GLU A 132 6.84 25.75 -10.32
N ILE A 133 6.33 24.51 -10.23
CA ILE A 133 5.91 23.72 -11.39
C ILE A 133 4.86 24.47 -12.22
N PHE A 134 3.86 25.04 -11.55
CA PHE A 134 2.81 25.82 -12.20
C PHE A 134 3.35 27.17 -12.71
N ARG A 135 4.25 27.82 -11.96
CA ARG A 135 4.87 29.09 -12.36
C ARG A 135 5.68 28.95 -13.65
N LEU A 136 6.35 27.82 -13.84
CA LEU A 136 7.09 27.46 -15.05
C LEU A 136 6.16 27.17 -16.24
N GLY A 137 4.84 27.04 -16.02
CA GLY A 137 3.86 26.74 -17.06
C GLY A 137 3.77 25.26 -17.42
N ILE A 138 4.18 24.37 -16.52
CA ILE A 138 4.09 22.91 -16.72
C ILE A 138 2.68 22.43 -16.44
N THR A 139 2.17 21.59 -17.33
CA THR A 139 0.84 21.00 -17.17
C THR A 139 0.88 19.84 -16.20
N VAL A 140 -0.05 19.82 -15.24
CA VAL A 140 -0.29 18.70 -14.32
C VAL A 140 -1.72 18.22 -14.54
N GLU A 141 -1.90 16.94 -14.86
CA GLU A 141 -3.22 16.35 -15.10
C GLU A 141 -3.41 15.00 -14.40
N ASN A 142 -4.67 14.64 -14.12
CA ASN A 142 -4.99 13.31 -13.63
C ASN A 142 -4.97 12.30 -14.77
N HIS A 143 -4.49 11.09 -14.48
CA HIS A 143 -4.88 9.93 -15.26
C HIS A 143 -6.37 9.60 -15.02
N ASP A 144 -7.06 9.16 -16.08
CA ASP A 144 -8.40 8.60 -16.01
C ASP A 144 -8.37 7.20 -16.65
N CYS A 145 -8.57 6.17 -15.82
CA CYS A 145 -8.57 4.78 -16.25
C CYS A 145 -9.84 4.38 -17.04
N LYS A 146 -10.84 5.26 -17.11
CA LYS A 146 -12.11 5.07 -17.84
C LYS A 146 -12.17 5.85 -19.14
N ASP A 147 -11.25 6.78 -19.37
CA ASP A 147 -11.13 7.50 -20.64
C ASP A 147 -10.51 6.61 -21.73
N THR A 148 -11.32 5.69 -22.25
CA THR A 148 -10.93 4.79 -23.34
C THR A 148 -10.41 5.52 -24.57
N ALA A 149 -10.85 6.77 -24.81
CA ALA A 149 -10.36 7.58 -25.90
C ALA A 149 -8.92 8.02 -25.70
N ASN A 150 -8.40 8.09 -24.46
CA ASN A 150 -7.00 8.40 -24.12
C ASN A 150 -6.18 7.16 -23.70
N LEU A 151 -6.71 5.95 -23.90
CA LEU A 151 -5.99 4.70 -23.66
C LEU A 151 -5.49 4.09 -24.98
N THR A 152 -4.36 3.39 -24.91
CA THR A 152 -3.76 2.67 -26.04
C THR A 152 -3.55 1.21 -25.66
N ASP A 153 -4.01 0.30 -26.51
CA ASP A 153 -3.86 -1.14 -26.35
C ASP A 153 -2.43 -1.60 -26.73
N LEU A 154 -1.75 -2.26 -25.81
CA LEU A 154 -0.44 -2.88 -25.99
C LEU A 154 -0.50 -4.43 -26.06
N GLY A 155 -1.70 -4.99 -26.17
CA GLY A 155 -1.96 -6.42 -26.23
C GLY A 155 -2.25 -7.03 -24.86
N THR A 156 -1.70 -8.22 -24.63
CA THR A 156 -1.90 -8.99 -23.40
C THR A 156 -0.56 -9.31 -22.73
N THR A 157 -0.57 -9.42 -21.40
CA THR A 157 0.54 -9.97 -20.63
C THR A 157 0.63 -11.48 -20.79
N SER A 158 1.73 -12.07 -20.34
CA SER A 158 1.93 -13.52 -20.26
C SER A 158 0.85 -14.26 -19.46
N ARG A 159 0.16 -13.56 -18.54
CA ARG A 159 -0.95 -14.08 -17.72
C ARG A 159 -2.33 -13.77 -18.30
N GLY A 160 -2.39 -13.17 -19.50
CA GLY A 160 -3.63 -12.86 -20.21
C GLY A 160 -4.29 -11.54 -19.83
N GLY A 161 -3.63 -10.69 -19.02
CA GLY A 161 -4.12 -9.36 -18.67
C GLY A 161 -4.05 -8.40 -19.85
N ARG A 162 -5.17 -7.74 -20.20
CA ARG A 162 -5.17 -6.68 -21.23
C ARG A 162 -4.30 -5.52 -20.76
N ILE A 163 -3.55 -4.93 -21.67
CA ILE A 163 -2.67 -3.80 -21.37
C ILE A 163 -3.19 -2.55 -22.08
N TYR A 164 -3.92 -1.71 -21.36
CA TYR A 164 -4.31 -0.38 -21.81
C TYR A 164 -3.53 0.66 -21.03
N ILE A 165 -2.82 1.55 -21.72
CA ILE A 165 -1.95 2.55 -21.10
C ILE A 165 -2.36 3.96 -21.54
N ASN A 166 -2.23 4.93 -20.63
CA ASN A 166 -2.38 6.35 -20.95
C ASN A 166 -1.56 6.72 -22.19
N ARG A 167 -2.23 7.17 -23.25
CA ARG A 167 -1.61 7.46 -24.55
C ARG A 167 -0.52 8.53 -24.44
N LYS A 168 -0.77 9.59 -23.68
CA LYS A 168 0.19 10.69 -23.53
C LYS A 168 1.50 10.21 -22.91
N TYR A 169 1.42 9.30 -21.94
CA TYR A 169 2.59 8.64 -21.35
C TYR A 169 3.31 7.76 -22.38
N LEU A 170 2.56 6.90 -23.08
CA LEU A 170 3.13 5.94 -24.03
C LEU A 170 3.90 6.64 -25.17
N GLU A 171 3.34 7.74 -25.69
CA GLU A 171 3.93 8.48 -26.82
C GLU A 171 5.06 9.46 -26.43
N ALA A 172 5.43 9.55 -25.16
CA ALA A 172 6.51 10.43 -24.70
C ALA A 172 7.89 9.91 -25.14
N ASP A 173 8.79 10.84 -25.48
CA ASP A 173 10.17 10.57 -25.88
C ASP A 173 11.07 10.25 -24.67
N LEU A 174 10.70 10.75 -23.49
CA LEU A 174 11.33 10.48 -22.20
C LEU A 174 10.25 10.24 -21.12
N LYS A 175 10.29 9.08 -20.47
CA LYS A 175 9.33 8.60 -19.48
C LYS A 175 10.01 8.46 -18.11
N ILE A 176 9.62 9.30 -17.16
CA ILE A 176 10.20 9.34 -15.82
C ILE A 176 9.15 8.94 -14.77
N LEU A 177 9.49 8.00 -13.90
CA LEU A 177 8.61 7.56 -12.81
C LEU A 177 9.09 8.11 -11.48
N THR A 178 8.24 8.82 -10.76
CA THR A 178 8.53 9.25 -9.39
C THR A 178 7.61 8.59 -8.38
N GLY A 179 8.04 8.46 -7.12
CA GLY A 179 7.19 7.84 -6.09
C GLY A 179 7.90 7.42 -4.80
N LEU A 180 7.13 6.78 -3.94
CA LEU A 180 7.58 6.18 -2.67
C LEU A 180 7.69 4.67 -2.81
N VAL A 181 8.75 4.09 -2.23
CA VAL A 181 8.90 2.66 -1.98
C VAL A 181 8.64 2.38 -0.50
N GLU A 182 7.63 1.58 -0.23
CA GLU A 182 7.18 1.07 1.07
C GLU A 182 6.76 -0.40 0.89
N SER A 183 6.56 -1.15 1.99
CA SER A 183 6.00 -2.50 1.91
C SER A 183 4.59 -2.48 1.31
N HIS A 184 4.22 -3.56 0.61
CA HIS A 184 2.89 -3.69 0.03
C HIS A 184 2.40 -5.14 0.09
N PHE A 185 1.39 -5.37 0.93
CA PHE A 185 0.72 -6.64 1.27
C PHE A 185 0.26 -7.61 0.18
N MET A 186 0.42 -7.26 -1.09
CA MET A 186 0.21 -8.17 -2.22
C MET A 186 1.33 -8.11 -3.27
N ALA A 187 2.05 -7.00 -3.37
CA ALA A 187 2.98 -6.72 -4.47
C ALA A 187 4.44 -6.67 -4.01
N GLY A 188 4.72 -7.09 -2.77
CA GLY A 188 6.01 -6.95 -2.10
C GLY A 188 6.26 -5.53 -1.62
N PHE A 189 6.43 -4.62 -2.59
CA PHE A 189 6.77 -3.21 -2.36
C PHE A 189 5.97 -2.28 -3.28
N SER A 190 5.78 -1.01 -2.91
CA SER A 190 5.28 0.05 -3.80
C SER A 190 6.37 0.56 -4.75
N GLY A 191 6.15 1.70 -5.43
CA GLY A 191 7.15 2.36 -6.28
C GLY A 191 7.53 1.60 -7.56
N GLY A 192 8.48 2.17 -8.30
CA GLY A 192 8.97 1.67 -9.59
C GLY A 192 7.82 1.37 -10.56
N ARG A 193 7.73 0.11 -10.97
CA ARG A 193 6.71 -0.40 -11.91
C ARG A 193 5.26 -0.07 -11.52
N LYS A 194 4.96 0.15 -10.23
CA LYS A 194 3.60 0.49 -9.79
C LYS A 194 3.12 1.88 -10.21
N SER A 195 4.03 2.80 -10.52
CA SER A 195 3.66 4.08 -11.14
C SER A 195 3.05 3.88 -12.53
N VAL A 196 3.38 2.78 -13.21
CA VAL A 196 2.74 2.38 -14.48
C VAL A 196 1.54 1.48 -14.24
N CYS A 197 1.73 0.34 -13.56
CA CYS A 197 0.66 -0.63 -13.27
C CYS A 197 0.51 -0.84 -11.76
N PRO A 198 -0.54 -0.30 -11.12
CA PRO A 198 -1.78 0.16 -11.74
C PRO A 198 -1.85 1.67 -12.06
N GLY A 199 -0.79 2.45 -11.85
CA GLY A 199 -0.87 3.91 -11.81
C GLY A 199 -1.46 4.64 -13.04
N VAL A 200 -1.19 4.17 -14.27
CA VAL A 200 -1.66 4.79 -15.53
C VAL A 200 -2.25 3.78 -16.53
N ILE A 201 -2.79 2.67 -16.01
CA ILE A 201 -3.47 1.65 -16.82
C ILE A 201 -4.99 1.88 -16.87
N GLY A 202 -5.63 1.37 -17.92
CA GLY A 202 -7.10 1.31 -18.00
C GLY A 202 -7.72 0.43 -16.92
N GLU A 203 -8.99 0.69 -16.57
CA GLU A 203 -9.70 -0.06 -15.52
C GLU A 203 -9.73 -1.58 -15.81
N GLU A 204 -9.94 -1.96 -17.08
CA GLU A 204 -9.96 -3.37 -17.53
C GLU A 204 -8.61 -4.09 -17.28
N SER A 205 -7.49 -3.36 -17.38
CA SER A 205 -6.15 -3.91 -17.12
C SER A 205 -5.91 -4.28 -15.66
N THR A 206 -6.77 -3.84 -14.74
CA THR A 206 -6.64 -4.16 -13.32
C THR A 206 -7.21 -5.52 -12.95
N PHE A 207 -8.02 -6.14 -13.82
CA PHE A 207 -8.81 -7.32 -13.46
C PHE A 207 -7.95 -8.56 -13.27
N VAL A 208 -6.93 -8.77 -14.12
CA VAL A 208 -5.97 -9.85 -13.90
C VAL A 208 -5.11 -9.54 -12.69
N PHE A 209 -4.55 -8.33 -12.59
CA PHE A 209 -3.71 -7.92 -11.46
C PHE A 209 -4.39 -8.10 -10.08
N HIS A 210 -5.70 -7.84 -9.99
CA HIS A 210 -6.53 -8.08 -8.79
C HIS A 210 -7.33 -9.40 -8.84
N GLY A 211 -7.01 -10.29 -9.79
CA GLY A 211 -7.72 -11.55 -9.99
C GLY A 211 -7.58 -12.51 -8.82
N ALA A 212 -8.54 -13.41 -8.67
CA ALA A 212 -8.59 -14.32 -7.53
C ALA A 212 -7.34 -15.21 -7.44
N ASP A 213 -6.84 -15.72 -8.57
CA ASP A 213 -5.66 -16.57 -8.60
C ASP A 213 -4.38 -15.81 -8.19
N MET A 214 -4.25 -14.55 -8.60
CA MET A 214 -3.12 -13.69 -8.22
C MET A 214 -3.11 -13.46 -6.72
N MET A 215 -4.26 -13.10 -6.16
CA MET A 215 -4.40 -12.86 -4.73
C MET A 215 -4.20 -14.16 -3.94
N ALA A 216 -4.62 -15.33 -4.45
CA ALA A 216 -4.45 -16.61 -3.75
C ALA A 216 -2.99 -17.08 -3.69
N HIS A 217 -2.11 -16.56 -4.55
CA HIS A 217 -0.73 -17.01 -4.62
C HIS A 217 0.03 -16.77 -3.31
N PRO A 218 0.80 -17.74 -2.79
CA PRO A 218 1.51 -17.61 -1.52
C PRO A 218 2.56 -16.48 -1.53
N GLU A 219 3.19 -16.23 -2.68
CA GLU A 219 4.15 -15.13 -2.82
C GLU A 219 3.52 -13.75 -3.08
N ALA A 220 2.19 -13.65 -3.25
CA ALA A 220 1.49 -12.37 -3.28
C ALA A 220 1.34 -11.81 -1.84
N ARG A 221 2.46 -11.36 -1.27
CA ARG A 221 2.61 -10.91 0.12
C ARG A 221 3.64 -9.78 0.25
N ASP A 222 3.72 -9.18 1.44
CA ASP A 222 4.73 -8.17 1.78
C ASP A 222 6.16 -8.70 1.59
N LEU A 223 7.07 -7.79 1.23
CA LEU A 223 8.51 -8.00 1.12
C LEU A 223 8.98 -9.05 0.09
N VAL A 224 8.08 -9.62 -0.72
CA VAL A 224 8.42 -10.58 -1.77
C VAL A 224 8.24 -9.96 -3.16
N LEU A 225 9.33 -9.90 -3.94
CA LEU A 225 9.32 -9.51 -5.34
C LEU A 225 9.47 -10.74 -6.26
N ASP A 226 10.49 -11.55 -6.02
CA ASP A 226 10.81 -12.70 -6.86
C ASP A 226 9.75 -13.80 -6.67
N GLY A 227 9.13 -14.25 -7.77
CA GLY A 227 8.01 -15.19 -7.74
C GLY A 227 6.67 -14.60 -7.29
N ASN A 228 6.61 -13.30 -6.97
CA ASN A 228 5.35 -12.63 -6.64
C ASN A 228 4.61 -12.29 -7.95
N PRO A 229 3.44 -12.91 -8.21
CA PRO A 229 2.78 -12.75 -9.49
C PRO A 229 2.27 -11.32 -9.71
N CYS A 230 1.84 -10.60 -8.65
CA CYS A 230 1.45 -9.20 -8.76
C CYS A 230 2.65 -8.32 -9.16
N HIS A 231 3.83 -8.57 -8.59
CA HIS A 231 5.03 -7.85 -9.00
C HIS A 231 5.37 -8.13 -10.46
N GLU A 232 5.40 -9.40 -10.86
CA GLU A 232 5.74 -9.82 -12.22
C GLU A 232 4.79 -9.24 -13.27
N GLU A 233 3.48 -9.30 -13.02
CA GLU A 233 2.45 -8.73 -13.90
C GLU A 233 2.64 -7.21 -14.06
N SER A 234 2.78 -6.48 -12.96
CA SER A 234 3.03 -5.03 -13.01
C SER A 234 4.35 -4.68 -13.70
N LEU A 235 5.39 -5.50 -13.51
CA LEU A 235 6.68 -5.29 -14.13
C LEU A 235 6.64 -5.56 -15.64
N GLU A 236 5.95 -6.60 -16.08
CA GLU A 236 5.73 -6.88 -17.50
C GLU A 236 5.02 -5.71 -18.18
N VAL A 237 3.94 -5.21 -17.57
CA VAL A 237 3.22 -4.03 -18.08
C VAL A 237 4.15 -2.81 -18.15
N ALA A 238 4.94 -2.54 -17.12
CA ALA A 238 5.87 -1.41 -17.10
C ALA A 238 6.96 -1.54 -18.17
N ARG A 239 7.52 -2.74 -18.39
CA ARG A 239 8.49 -3.01 -19.46
C ARG A 239 7.89 -2.79 -20.85
N ARG A 240 6.64 -3.19 -21.05
CA ARG A 240 5.91 -3.00 -22.33
C ARG A 240 5.58 -1.54 -22.60
N ALA A 241 5.23 -0.77 -21.57
CA ALA A 241 4.96 0.66 -21.70
C ALA A 241 6.25 1.51 -21.80
N GLY A 242 7.36 0.98 -21.27
CA GLY A 242 8.66 1.62 -21.22
C GLY A 242 8.79 2.56 -20.02
N ALA A 243 9.95 2.58 -19.37
CA ALA A 243 10.32 3.53 -18.32
C ALA A 243 11.81 3.83 -18.45
N ASP A 244 12.17 5.06 -18.81
CA ASP A 244 13.56 5.42 -19.11
C ASP A 244 14.35 5.72 -17.83
N PHE A 245 13.66 6.23 -16.80
CA PHE A 245 14.29 6.62 -15.55
C PHE A 245 13.29 6.61 -14.40
N ILE A 246 13.71 6.22 -13.20
CA ILE A 246 12.91 6.37 -11.98
C ILE A 246 13.61 7.28 -10.97
N VAL A 247 12.84 7.92 -10.10
CA VAL A 247 13.30 8.61 -8.89
C VAL A 247 12.37 8.21 -7.76
N ASN A 248 12.82 7.30 -6.91
CA ASN A 248 12.04 6.82 -5.77
C ASN A 248 12.70 7.20 -4.45
N VAL A 249 11.86 7.43 -3.44
CA VAL A 249 12.31 7.70 -2.08
C VAL A 249 11.76 6.66 -1.11
N THR A 250 12.43 6.53 0.02
CA THR A 250 11.93 5.83 1.21
C THR A 250 11.78 6.84 2.34
N LEU A 251 10.83 6.62 3.26
CA LEU A 251 10.49 7.58 4.31
C LEU A 251 10.55 6.93 5.71
N ASP A 252 10.74 7.75 6.74
CA ASP A 252 10.49 7.41 8.13
C ASP A 252 9.04 7.72 8.56
N HIS A 253 8.70 7.47 9.84
CA HIS A 253 7.37 7.73 10.39
C HIS A 253 6.98 9.22 10.43
N SER A 254 7.97 10.12 10.33
CA SER A 254 7.78 11.57 10.30
C SER A 254 7.81 12.11 8.85
N PHE A 255 7.74 11.22 7.86
CA PHE A 255 7.80 11.53 6.44
C PHE A 255 9.09 12.22 5.98
N ASN A 256 10.20 12.02 6.70
CA ASN A 256 11.52 12.45 6.23
C ASN A 256 12.12 11.40 5.29
N ILE A 257 12.86 11.86 4.27
CA ILE A 257 13.56 10.98 3.34
C ILE A 257 14.65 10.20 4.06
N THR A 258 14.63 8.87 3.92
CA THR A 258 15.64 7.93 4.47
C THR A 258 16.53 7.33 3.37
N GLY A 259 16.19 7.57 2.11
CA GLY A 259 16.88 7.05 0.93
C GLY A 259 16.33 7.69 -0.35
N VAL A 260 17.21 7.93 -1.32
CA VAL A 260 16.84 8.35 -2.69
C VAL A 260 17.47 7.36 -3.67
N PHE A 261 16.65 6.81 -4.56
CA PHE A 261 17.01 5.74 -5.48
C PHE A 261 16.55 6.15 -6.88
N ALA A 262 17.50 6.57 -7.70
CA ALA A 262 17.24 6.99 -9.06
C ALA A 262 18.02 6.14 -10.05
N GLY A 263 17.47 5.92 -11.24
CA GLY A 263 18.12 5.15 -12.31
C GLY A 263 17.20 4.20 -13.05
N GLU A 264 17.74 3.04 -13.41
CA GLU A 264 17.03 2.00 -14.16
C GLU A 264 15.89 1.41 -13.30
N LEU A 265 14.76 1.13 -13.96
CA LEU A 265 13.50 0.73 -13.33
C LEU A 265 13.66 -0.37 -12.29
N GLU A 266 14.32 -1.48 -12.64
CA GLU A 266 14.40 -2.66 -11.79
C GLU A 266 15.52 -2.54 -10.76
N ALA A 267 16.70 -2.10 -11.19
CA ALA A 267 17.87 -2.01 -10.33
C ALA A 267 17.70 -0.97 -9.23
N ALA A 268 17.20 0.24 -9.57
CA ALA A 268 16.96 1.29 -8.57
C ALA A 268 15.80 0.92 -7.64
N HIS A 269 14.73 0.31 -8.17
CA HIS A 269 13.60 -0.15 -7.37
C HIS A 269 14.01 -1.26 -6.39
N ARG A 270 14.82 -2.22 -6.84
CA ARG A 270 15.34 -3.30 -5.98
C ARG A 270 16.24 -2.74 -4.88
N ALA A 271 17.10 -1.77 -5.18
CA ALA A 271 17.91 -1.10 -4.14
C ALA A 271 17.04 -0.39 -3.08
N ALA A 272 15.97 0.29 -3.50
CA ALA A 272 15.01 0.90 -2.59
C ALA A 272 14.27 -0.16 -1.75
N ALA A 273 13.85 -1.27 -2.36
CA ALA A 273 13.17 -2.37 -1.69
C ALA A 273 14.06 -3.01 -0.61
N GLU A 274 15.35 -3.22 -0.87
CA GLU A 274 16.29 -3.73 0.14
C GLU A 274 16.50 -2.73 1.29
N LYS A 275 16.54 -1.42 0.99
CA LYS A 275 16.54 -0.40 2.04
C LYS A 275 15.30 -0.49 2.91
N VAL A 276 14.10 -0.57 2.34
CA VAL A 276 12.84 -0.73 3.10
C VAL A 276 12.86 -2.00 3.95
N ARG A 277 13.20 -3.13 3.34
CA ARG A 277 13.27 -4.45 4.00
C ARG A 277 14.13 -4.41 5.26
N SER A 278 15.25 -3.68 5.21
CA SER A 278 16.20 -3.60 6.33
C SER A 278 15.62 -3.02 7.63
N TYR A 279 14.52 -2.25 7.55
CA TYR A 279 13.92 -1.64 8.74
C TYR A 279 12.47 -2.04 9.00
N VAL A 280 11.69 -2.44 7.98
CA VAL A 280 10.30 -2.87 8.18
C VAL A 280 10.16 -4.36 8.54
N GLY A 281 11.15 -5.20 8.19
CA GLY A 281 11.11 -6.64 8.47
C GLY A 281 11.36 -6.93 9.95
N ILE A 282 10.46 -7.67 10.58
CA ILE A 282 10.53 -8.03 12.00
C ILE A 282 10.72 -9.54 12.10
N LEU A 283 11.88 -9.98 12.57
CA LEU A 283 12.15 -11.40 12.76
C LEU A 283 11.45 -11.93 14.02
N LEU A 284 10.63 -12.97 13.85
CA LEU A 284 9.95 -13.67 14.93
C LEU A 284 10.65 -15.00 15.23
N GLU A 285 10.85 -15.29 16.52
CA GLU A 285 11.39 -16.58 16.97
C GLU A 285 10.36 -17.72 16.91
N LYS A 286 9.08 -17.36 17.02
CA LYS A 286 7.94 -18.29 17.07
C LYS A 286 6.64 -17.62 16.64
N GLN A 287 5.61 -18.43 16.44
CA GLN A 287 4.23 -17.98 16.31
C GLN A 287 3.52 -17.93 17.66
N TYR A 288 2.47 -17.13 17.75
CA TYR A 288 1.75 -16.79 18.98
C TYR A 288 0.30 -17.29 18.99
N ASP A 289 -0.19 -17.63 20.19
CA ASP A 289 -1.59 -18.03 20.40
C ASP A 289 -2.52 -16.81 20.27
N ILE A 290 -2.06 -15.63 20.70
CA ILE A 290 -2.78 -14.36 20.60
C ILE A 290 -1.85 -13.29 20.05
N VAL A 291 -2.28 -12.59 19.00
CA VAL A 291 -1.59 -11.44 18.42
C VAL A 291 -2.47 -10.20 18.60
N ILE A 292 -1.89 -9.14 19.11
CA ILE A 292 -2.50 -7.81 19.25
C ILE A 292 -1.85 -6.88 18.23
N SER A 293 -2.64 -6.07 17.54
CA SER A 293 -2.15 -5.07 16.59
C SER A 293 -3.14 -3.92 16.43
N HIS A 294 -2.85 -3.00 15.50
CA HIS A 294 -3.72 -1.88 15.17
C HIS A 294 -3.72 -1.57 13.68
N ALA A 295 -4.80 -0.98 13.17
CA ALA A 295 -4.91 -0.67 11.75
C ALA A 295 -4.04 0.52 11.28
N GLY A 296 -3.52 1.32 12.22
CA GLY A 296 -2.68 2.49 11.93
C GLY A 296 -3.45 3.60 11.22
N PHE A 297 -2.75 4.65 10.78
CA PHE A 297 -3.40 5.77 10.08
C PHE A 297 -3.93 5.38 8.70
N VAL A 298 -3.39 4.31 8.09
CA VAL A 298 -3.91 3.79 6.82
C VAL A 298 -5.28 3.13 6.99
N GLY A 299 -5.60 2.67 8.21
CA GLY A 299 -6.86 2.03 8.58
C GLY A 299 -8.05 2.98 8.68
N VAL A 300 -8.20 3.92 7.75
CA VAL A 300 -9.32 4.89 7.75
C VAL A 300 -10.70 4.21 7.59
N ASN A 301 -10.74 2.97 7.11
CA ASN A 301 -11.95 2.14 7.07
C ASN A 301 -11.59 0.64 7.19
N HIS A 302 -12.60 -0.22 7.38
CA HIS A 302 -12.40 -1.67 7.49
C HIS A 302 -11.77 -2.29 6.22
N TYR A 303 -12.03 -1.72 5.04
CA TYR A 303 -11.36 -2.09 3.79
C TYR A 303 -9.84 -2.00 3.96
N GLN A 304 -9.32 -0.85 4.39
CA GLN A 304 -7.87 -0.65 4.55
C GLN A 304 -7.28 -1.47 5.71
N ALA A 305 -8.08 -1.75 6.74
CA ALA A 305 -7.67 -2.58 7.88
C ALA A 305 -7.30 -4.03 7.49
N ALA A 306 -7.65 -4.52 6.30
CA ALA A 306 -7.19 -5.84 5.85
C ALA A 306 -5.66 -5.95 5.80
N LYS A 307 -4.95 -4.83 5.61
CA LYS A 307 -3.48 -4.78 5.65
C LYS A 307 -2.92 -5.30 6.97
N VAL A 308 -3.46 -4.87 8.11
CA VAL A 308 -3.01 -5.36 9.42
C VAL A 308 -3.41 -6.82 9.63
N GLY A 309 -4.57 -7.23 9.12
CA GLY A 309 -4.98 -8.64 9.13
C GLY A 309 -3.96 -9.54 8.44
N VAL A 310 -3.55 -9.17 7.23
CA VAL A 310 -2.57 -9.92 6.42
C VAL A 310 -1.17 -9.89 7.04
N ALA A 311 -0.68 -8.71 7.45
CA ALA A 311 0.63 -8.56 8.08
C ALA A 311 0.74 -9.42 9.36
N SER A 312 -0.36 -9.61 10.08
CA SER A 312 -0.37 -10.40 11.32
C SER A 312 -0.33 -11.93 11.10
N ILE A 313 -0.56 -12.43 9.88
CA ILE A 313 -0.68 -13.88 9.60
C ILE A 313 0.59 -14.64 10.01
N ALA A 314 1.77 -14.09 9.71
CA ALA A 314 3.05 -14.73 10.03
C ALA A 314 3.26 -14.87 11.54
N ALA A 315 2.70 -13.97 12.36
CA ALA A 315 2.81 -14.02 13.81
C ALA A 315 1.82 -14.99 14.46
N LEU A 316 0.74 -15.37 13.78
CA LEU A 316 -0.34 -16.18 14.33
C LEU A 316 -0.02 -17.67 14.24
N LYS A 317 -0.26 -18.43 15.32
CA LYS A 317 -0.41 -19.90 15.26
C LYS A 317 -1.70 -20.29 14.53
N GLU A 318 -1.81 -21.56 14.15
CA GLU A 318 -3.03 -22.07 13.54
C GLU A 318 -4.15 -21.99 14.57
N LYS A 319 -5.29 -21.43 14.17
CA LYS A 319 -6.43 -21.18 15.07
C LYS A 319 -6.12 -20.23 16.24
N GLY A 320 -5.04 -19.46 16.15
CA GLY A 320 -4.77 -18.37 17.10
C GLY A 320 -5.82 -17.26 17.05
N HIS A 321 -5.63 -16.22 17.87
CA HIS A 321 -6.52 -15.08 17.96
C HIS A 321 -5.83 -13.80 17.50
N LEU A 322 -6.55 -12.98 16.74
CA LEU A 322 -6.10 -11.65 16.33
C LEU A 322 -7.00 -10.58 16.96
N ILE A 323 -6.40 -9.66 17.70
CA ILE A 323 -7.08 -8.53 18.34
C ILE A 323 -6.59 -7.25 17.67
N VAL A 324 -7.49 -6.50 17.04
CA VAL A 324 -7.18 -5.27 16.31
C VAL A 324 -8.04 -4.11 16.82
N ALA A 325 -7.37 -3.01 17.15
CA ALA A 325 -8.01 -1.70 17.31
C ALA A 325 -7.79 -0.84 16.07
N ALA A 326 -8.79 -0.04 15.70
CA ALA A 326 -8.75 0.83 14.54
C ALA A 326 -9.48 2.15 14.78
N ASP A 327 -9.02 3.19 14.10
CA ASP A 327 -9.68 4.49 14.03
C ASP A 327 -10.19 4.68 12.59
N ASN A 328 -11.41 4.19 12.32
CA ASN A 328 -11.97 4.20 10.97
C ASN A 328 -12.60 5.57 10.66
N THR A 329 -11.75 6.54 10.30
CA THR A 329 -12.10 7.95 10.09
C THR A 329 -12.79 8.28 8.75
N ASP A 330 -13.02 7.30 7.87
CA ASP A 330 -13.71 7.51 6.59
C ASP A 330 -15.15 7.97 6.81
N THR A 331 -15.39 9.25 6.50
CA THR A 331 -16.68 9.91 6.71
C THR A 331 -17.75 9.48 5.70
N ALA A 332 -17.36 8.93 4.55
CA ALA A 332 -18.30 8.38 3.59
C ALA A 332 -18.82 7.01 4.07
N ASN A 333 -17.89 6.12 4.45
CA ASN A 333 -18.27 4.89 5.13
C ASN A 333 -17.10 4.24 5.92
N PRO A 334 -17.26 3.96 7.22
CA PRO A 334 -16.19 3.39 8.04
C PRO A 334 -15.88 1.92 7.71
N VAL A 335 -16.72 1.25 6.90
CA VAL A 335 -16.44 -0.12 6.42
C VAL A 335 -15.78 -0.11 5.06
N GLY A 336 -16.31 0.66 4.11
CA GLY A 336 -15.86 0.72 2.73
C GLY A 336 -17.04 0.87 1.75
N SER A 337 -16.77 0.68 0.46
CA SER A 337 -17.76 0.87 -0.60
C SER A 337 -18.96 -0.10 -0.51
N LEU A 338 -20.00 0.14 -1.32
CA LEU A 338 -21.11 -0.79 -1.45
C LEU A 338 -20.67 -2.15 -2.01
N GLN A 339 -19.81 -2.15 -3.02
CA GLN A 339 -19.27 -3.37 -3.65
C GLN A 339 -18.47 -4.17 -2.64
N TYR A 340 -17.54 -3.54 -1.91
CA TYR A 340 -16.77 -4.18 -0.85
C TYR A 340 -17.67 -4.82 0.20
N ARG A 341 -18.66 -4.08 0.73
CA ARG A 341 -19.59 -4.60 1.75
C ARG A 341 -20.42 -5.77 1.26
N THR A 342 -20.84 -5.74 -0.01
CA THR A 342 -21.58 -6.84 -0.63
C THR A 342 -20.74 -8.12 -0.66
N VAL A 343 -19.49 -8.02 -1.13
CA VAL A 343 -18.58 -9.17 -1.18
C VAL A 343 -18.16 -9.62 0.22
N LEU A 344 -17.97 -8.69 1.16
CA LEU A 344 -17.64 -8.98 2.56
C LEU A 344 -18.73 -9.82 3.24
N GLN A 345 -20.00 -9.52 2.96
CA GLN A 345 -21.12 -10.30 3.45
C GLN A 345 -21.12 -11.73 2.89
N LEU A 346 -20.73 -11.93 1.62
CA LEU A 346 -20.56 -13.27 1.05
C LEU A 346 -19.49 -14.06 1.79
N LEU A 347 -18.34 -13.44 2.10
CA LEU A 347 -17.30 -14.07 2.92
C LEU A 347 -17.83 -14.47 4.29
N LYS A 348 -18.52 -13.57 4.99
CA LYS A 348 -19.06 -13.84 6.34
C LYS A 348 -20.05 -15.02 6.35
N LEU A 349 -20.97 -15.06 5.40
CA LEU A 349 -22.04 -16.07 5.36
C LEU A 349 -21.53 -17.45 4.92
N ASN A 350 -20.55 -17.49 4.02
CA ASN A 350 -20.08 -18.75 3.44
C ASN A 350 -18.82 -19.30 4.13
N GLY A 351 -18.06 -18.44 4.82
CA GLY A 351 -16.73 -18.76 5.31
C GLY A 351 -15.67 -18.70 4.21
N PRO A 352 -14.38 -18.64 4.59
CA PRO A 352 -13.27 -18.38 3.67
C PRO A 352 -13.15 -19.45 2.57
N GLU A 353 -13.29 -20.72 2.92
CA GLU A 353 -13.09 -21.83 1.97
C GLU A 353 -14.13 -21.83 0.83
N LYS A 354 -15.42 -21.68 1.16
CA LYS A 354 -16.50 -21.58 0.17
C LYS A 354 -16.42 -20.28 -0.61
N PHE A 355 -16.11 -19.17 0.06
CA PHE A 355 -15.93 -17.87 -0.57
C PHE A 355 -14.82 -17.91 -1.63
N LEU A 356 -13.65 -18.47 -1.29
CA LEU A 356 -12.53 -18.62 -2.23
C LEU A 356 -12.93 -19.45 -3.44
N ARG A 357 -13.60 -20.60 -3.24
CA ARG A 357 -14.13 -21.40 -4.36
C ARG A 357 -15.11 -20.64 -5.25
N MET A 358 -15.95 -19.78 -4.67
CA MET A 358 -16.89 -18.98 -5.43
C MET A 358 -16.16 -18.00 -6.35
N ILE A 359 -15.23 -17.21 -5.81
CA ILE A 359 -14.56 -16.15 -6.57
C ILE A 359 -13.54 -16.66 -7.60
N THR A 360 -13.13 -17.93 -7.50
CA THR A 360 -12.26 -18.61 -8.48
C THR A 360 -13.07 -19.44 -9.50
N SER A 361 -14.40 -19.49 -9.40
CA SER A 361 -15.23 -20.26 -10.33
C SER A 361 -15.23 -19.63 -11.74
N ALA A 362 -15.26 -20.46 -12.79
CA ALA A 362 -15.34 -19.98 -14.17
C ALA A 362 -16.63 -19.19 -14.45
N ASP A 363 -17.72 -19.48 -13.71
CA ASP A 363 -19.00 -18.78 -13.82
C ASP A 363 -19.07 -17.49 -12.96
N TRP A 364 -17.98 -17.15 -12.25
CA TRP A 364 -17.94 -15.98 -11.40
C TRP A 364 -17.58 -14.73 -12.18
N THR A 365 -18.47 -13.75 -12.16
CA THR A 365 -18.17 -12.41 -12.66
C THR A 365 -17.40 -11.64 -11.60
N PHE A 366 -16.19 -11.18 -11.94
CA PHE A 366 -15.38 -10.34 -11.06
C PHE A 366 -16.18 -9.13 -10.55
N ILE A 367 -16.23 -8.96 -9.23
CA ILE A 367 -16.82 -7.80 -8.58
C ILE A 367 -15.69 -6.85 -8.18
N PRO A 368 -15.73 -5.57 -8.58
CA PRO A 368 -14.76 -4.58 -8.13
C PRO A 368 -14.54 -4.65 -6.62
N GLU A 369 -13.29 -4.52 -6.19
CA GLU A 369 -12.86 -4.61 -4.78
C GLU A 369 -12.97 -6.00 -4.11
N GLN A 370 -13.39 -7.07 -4.83
CA GLN A 370 -13.43 -8.42 -4.26
C GLN A 370 -12.08 -8.91 -3.72
N TRP A 371 -10.99 -8.44 -4.35
CA TRP A 371 -9.62 -8.80 -3.99
C TRP A 371 -9.28 -8.37 -2.56
N GLN A 372 -9.81 -7.23 -2.10
CA GLN A 372 -9.61 -6.79 -0.72
C GLN A 372 -10.31 -7.73 0.27
N VAL A 373 -11.52 -8.21 -0.07
CA VAL A 373 -12.22 -9.21 0.74
C VAL A 373 -11.47 -10.54 0.74
N GLN A 374 -10.87 -10.91 -0.38
CA GLN A 374 -10.02 -12.09 -0.47
C GLN A 374 -8.79 -12.02 0.44
N MET A 375 -8.23 -10.83 0.67
CA MET A 375 -7.15 -10.66 1.65
C MET A 375 -7.61 -10.98 3.08
N TRP A 376 -8.86 -10.66 3.44
CA TRP A 376 -9.44 -11.13 4.70
C TRP A 376 -9.63 -12.66 4.72
N ALA A 377 -10.02 -13.26 3.59
CA ALA A 377 -10.13 -14.72 3.49
C ALA A 377 -8.78 -15.42 3.74
N LYS A 378 -7.63 -14.81 3.41
CA LYS A 378 -6.30 -15.33 3.80
C LYS A 378 -6.15 -15.42 5.31
N LEU A 379 -6.49 -14.35 6.04
CA LEU A 379 -6.47 -14.36 7.50
C LEU A 379 -7.42 -15.44 8.04
N PHE A 380 -8.64 -15.53 7.52
CA PHE A 380 -9.62 -16.49 8.03
C PHE A 380 -9.36 -17.93 7.60
N SER A 381 -8.45 -18.15 6.64
CA SER A 381 -7.90 -19.48 6.36
C SER A 381 -6.85 -19.88 7.42
N ARG A 382 -6.26 -18.91 8.13
CA ARG A 382 -5.31 -19.13 9.22
C ARG A 382 -6.00 -19.28 10.59
N ILE A 383 -7.02 -18.47 10.84
CA ILE A 383 -7.75 -18.43 12.11
C ILE A 383 -9.27 -18.51 11.87
N PRO A 384 -10.05 -19.13 12.78
CA PRO A 384 -11.51 -19.03 12.73
C PRO A 384 -11.96 -17.57 12.76
N MET A 385 -13.04 -17.24 12.04
CA MET A 385 -13.56 -15.86 12.01
C MET A 385 -13.88 -15.37 13.42
N GLU A 386 -14.43 -16.22 14.28
CA GLU A 386 -14.76 -15.91 15.67
C GLU A 386 -13.55 -15.64 16.57
N HIS A 387 -12.32 -15.91 16.10
CA HIS A 387 -11.06 -15.60 16.79
C HIS A 387 -10.47 -14.23 16.38
N PHE A 388 -11.12 -13.52 15.47
CA PHE A 388 -10.79 -12.14 15.12
C PHE A 388 -11.66 -11.17 15.94
N TYR A 389 -11.03 -10.33 16.75
CA TYR A 389 -11.67 -9.28 17.53
C TYR A 389 -11.31 -7.94 16.94
N TYR A 390 -12.31 -7.18 16.48
CA TYR A 390 -12.10 -5.91 15.81
C TYR A 390 -12.85 -4.79 16.52
N PHE A 391 -12.13 -3.78 17.00
CA PHE A 391 -12.71 -2.60 17.63
C PHE A 391 -12.47 -1.36 16.79
N ALA A 392 -13.57 -0.81 16.26
CA ALA A 392 -13.61 0.50 15.63
C ALA A 392 -14.91 1.20 16.06
N PRO A 393 -14.86 2.23 16.93
CA PRO A 393 -16.07 2.85 17.48
C PRO A 393 -16.94 3.54 16.42
N GLN A 394 -16.36 3.91 15.27
CA GLN A 394 -17.07 4.57 14.17
C GLN A 394 -18.00 3.63 13.39
N ILE A 395 -17.79 2.32 13.44
CA ILE A 395 -18.62 1.35 12.73
C ILE A 395 -19.90 1.16 13.53
N ASP A 396 -21.06 1.57 13.02
CA ASP A 396 -22.33 1.36 13.71
C ASP A 396 -22.73 -0.14 13.80
N ARG A 397 -23.75 -0.47 14.58
CA ARG A 397 -24.20 -1.86 14.78
C ARG A 397 -24.65 -2.55 13.49
N ARG A 398 -25.33 -1.84 12.59
CA ARG A 398 -25.85 -2.41 11.33
C ARG A 398 -24.70 -2.86 10.44
N TYR A 399 -23.60 -2.11 10.46
CA TYR A 399 -22.39 -2.43 9.72
C TYR A 399 -21.54 -3.51 10.38
N ALA A 400 -21.49 -3.57 11.71
CA ALA A 400 -20.78 -4.64 12.41
C ALA A 400 -21.37 -6.03 12.12
N GLU A 401 -22.67 -6.11 11.86
CA GLU A 401 -23.35 -7.36 11.51
C GLU A 401 -22.89 -7.98 10.19
N ILE A 402 -22.30 -7.22 9.26
CA ILE A 402 -21.76 -7.75 8.00
C ILE A 402 -20.25 -8.04 8.03
N ILE A 403 -19.54 -7.58 9.06
CA ILE A 403 -18.09 -7.77 9.19
C ILE A 403 -17.79 -9.16 9.80
N PRO A 404 -16.92 -9.98 9.17
CA PRO A 404 -16.39 -11.19 9.79
C PRO A 404 -15.64 -10.88 11.08
N GLY A 405 -15.79 -11.71 12.11
CA GLY A 405 -15.19 -11.45 13.42
C GLY A 405 -16.20 -11.10 14.51
N ARG A 406 -15.65 -10.85 15.70
CA ARG A 406 -16.37 -10.34 16.85
C ARG A 406 -16.23 -8.82 16.89
N ASP A 407 -17.36 -8.15 16.97
CA ASP A 407 -17.41 -6.71 17.25
C ASP A 407 -16.90 -6.43 18.66
N GLY A 408 -15.74 -5.76 18.74
CA GLY A 408 -15.08 -5.45 20.00
C GLY A 408 -15.93 -4.61 20.95
N ARG A 409 -16.91 -3.85 20.45
CA ARG A 409 -17.82 -3.07 21.31
C ARG A 409 -18.73 -3.99 22.14
N LEU A 410 -19.04 -5.19 21.65
CA LEU A 410 -19.88 -6.13 22.40
C LEU A 410 -19.15 -6.71 23.62
N LEU A 411 -17.82 -6.57 23.68
CA LEU A 411 -17.01 -6.93 24.84
C LEU A 411 -16.99 -5.84 25.92
N LEU A 412 -17.42 -4.62 25.59
CA LEU A 412 -17.55 -3.54 26.55
C LEU A 412 -18.83 -3.69 27.40
N PRO A 413 -18.88 -3.04 28.59
CA PRO A 413 -20.10 -2.90 29.38
C PRO A 413 -21.29 -2.40 28.55
N ALA A 414 -22.49 -2.89 28.87
CA ALA A 414 -23.69 -2.68 28.04
C ALA A 414 -24.03 -1.19 27.81
N ASP A 415 -23.80 -0.35 28.81
CA ASP A 415 -23.98 1.10 28.79
C ASP A 415 -22.94 1.86 27.96
N ARG A 416 -21.79 1.22 27.66
CA ARG A 416 -20.71 1.79 26.83
C ARG A 416 -20.80 1.42 25.36
N ARG A 417 -21.51 0.35 24.98
CA ARG A 417 -21.43 -0.22 23.61
C ARG A 417 -21.79 0.76 22.50
N ASP A 418 -22.85 1.54 22.70
CA ASP A 418 -23.35 2.52 21.71
C ASP A 418 -22.67 3.89 21.82
N THR A 419 -21.91 4.13 22.90
CA THR A 419 -21.20 5.39 23.17
C THR A 419 -19.68 5.21 23.20
N ALA A 420 -19.20 4.08 22.66
CA ALA A 420 -17.80 3.71 22.66
C ALA A 420 -17.01 4.70 21.80
N ASP A 421 -15.79 5.01 22.24
CA ASP A 421 -14.82 5.81 21.52
C ASP A 421 -13.42 5.22 21.67
N LEU A 422 -12.40 5.88 21.11
CA LEU A 422 -11.03 5.35 21.13
C LEU A 422 -10.49 5.16 22.56
N ARG A 423 -10.99 5.92 23.55
CA ARG A 423 -10.55 5.79 24.95
C ARG A 423 -10.99 4.47 25.59
N ASP A 424 -11.90 3.72 24.96
CA ASP A 424 -12.30 2.39 25.38
C ASP A 424 -11.38 1.27 24.85
N ILE A 425 -10.39 1.59 24.00
CA ILE A 425 -9.41 0.60 23.51
C ILE A 425 -8.78 -0.22 24.65
N PRO A 426 -8.34 0.37 25.79
CA PRO A 426 -7.73 -0.38 26.88
C PRO A 426 -8.68 -1.44 27.46
N ALA A 427 -9.94 -1.07 27.68
CA ALA A 427 -10.98 -1.97 28.18
C ALA A 427 -11.32 -3.06 27.15
N PHE A 428 -11.38 -2.70 25.87
CA PHE A 428 -11.56 -3.66 24.78
C PHE A 428 -10.42 -4.68 24.72
N ILE A 429 -9.15 -4.25 24.75
CA ILE A 429 -7.99 -5.14 24.68
C ILE A 429 -8.00 -6.14 25.85
N GLU A 430 -8.26 -5.66 27.06
CA GLU A 430 -8.34 -6.51 28.25
C GLU A 430 -9.49 -7.53 28.16
N ALA A 431 -10.67 -7.09 27.70
CA ALA A 431 -11.82 -7.97 27.51
C ALA A 431 -11.60 -8.99 26.38
N ALA A 432 -10.96 -8.59 25.27
CA ALA A 432 -10.64 -9.46 24.15
C ALA A 432 -9.60 -10.51 24.53
N LEU A 433 -8.58 -10.13 25.32
CA LEU A 433 -7.59 -11.07 25.88
C LEU A 433 -8.24 -12.13 26.77
N ARG A 434 -9.16 -11.73 27.65
CA ARG A 434 -9.94 -12.67 28.46
C ARG A 434 -10.79 -13.60 27.61
N ALA A 435 -11.55 -13.04 26.67
CA ALA A 435 -12.43 -13.81 25.78
C ALA A 435 -11.64 -14.78 24.88
N ALA A 436 -10.43 -14.42 24.47
CA ALA A 436 -9.53 -15.30 23.73
C ALA A 436 -8.97 -16.41 24.65
N ALA A 437 -8.52 -16.09 25.86
CA ALA A 437 -8.04 -17.12 26.80
C ALA A 437 -9.13 -18.12 27.21
N GLU A 438 -10.39 -17.70 27.26
CA GLU A 438 -11.53 -18.56 27.62
C GLU A 438 -11.83 -19.65 26.58
N THR A 439 -11.37 -19.51 25.33
CA THR A 439 -11.50 -20.57 24.31
C THR A 439 -10.56 -21.75 24.56
N TYR A 440 -9.54 -21.57 25.40
CA TYR A 440 -8.59 -22.60 25.79
C TYR A 440 -8.98 -23.27 27.12
N PRO A 441 -8.62 -24.56 27.31
CA PRO A 441 -8.79 -25.26 28.58
C PRO A 441 -8.12 -24.51 29.74
N PRO A 442 -8.72 -24.46 30.94
CA PRO A 442 -8.20 -23.71 32.08
C PRO A 442 -6.70 -23.92 32.38
N GLU A 443 -6.23 -25.17 32.24
CA GLU A 443 -4.85 -25.56 32.48
C GLU A 443 -3.85 -25.01 31.45
N GLN A 444 -4.31 -24.61 30.26
CA GLN A 444 -3.47 -24.06 29.19
C GLN A 444 -3.42 -22.53 29.21
N ARG A 445 -4.36 -21.86 29.87
CA ARG A 445 -4.53 -20.39 29.82
C ARG A 445 -3.30 -19.62 30.29
N ALA A 446 -2.62 -20.12 31.33
CA ALA A 446 -1.41 -19.50 31.86
C ALA A 446 -0.19 -19.61 30.95
N ALA A 447 -0.22 -20.52 29.96
CA ALA A 447 0.88 -20.78 29.03
C ALA A 447 0.67 -20.13 27.65
N LEU A 448 -0.42 -19.37 27.45
CA LEU A 448 -0.71 -18.72 26.19
C LEU A 448 0.36 -17.67 25.85
N SER A 449 0.97 -17.82 24.68
CA SER A 449 1.91 -16.87 24.14
C SER A 449 1.17 -15.69 23.50
N VAL A 450 1.53 -14.48 23.90
CA VAL A 450 0.93 -13.24 23.41
C VAL A 450 2.01 -12.39 22.73
N ALA A 451 1.74 -11.88 21.53
CA ALA A 451 2.57 -10.88 20.88
C ALA A 451 1.80 -9.58 20.65
N TYR A 452 2.49 -8.46 20.73
CA TYR A 452 2.00 -7.15 20.30
C TYR A 452 2.85 -6.64 19.14
N LEU A 453 2.22 -6.45 17.97
CA LEU A 453 2.81 -5.82 16.80
C LEU A 453 2.52 -4.32 16.87
N SER A 454 3.50 -3.53 17.34
CA SER A 454 3.23 -2.12 17.66
C SER A 454 3.29 -1.17 16.46
N ASP A 455 3.67 -1.67 15.29
CA ASP A 455 3.71 -0.92 14.03
C ASP A 455 2.55 -1.28 13.10
N GLY A 456 1.52 -1.97 13.60
CA GLY A 456 0.30 -2.24 12.84
C GLY A 456 0.58 -2.94 11.49
N PRO A 457 0.15 -2.36 10.35
CA PRO A 457 0.43 -2.90 9.02
C PRO A 457 1.80 -2.51 8.44
N TYR A 458 2.61 -1.69 9.13
CA TYR A 458 3.86 -1.15 8.61
C TYR A 458 5.06 -2.06 8.91
N GLY A 459 5.11 -2.62 10.12
CA GLY A 459 6.08 -3.64 10.50
C GLY A 459 5.62 -5.01 9.99
N ILE A 460 6.49 -5.71 9.26
CA ILE A 460 6.15 -6.97 8.60
C ILE A 460 6.82 -8.13 9.34
N PRO A 461 6.06 -8.91 10.13
CA PRO A 461 6.60 -10.07 10.82
C PRO A 461 6.99 -11.17 9.83
N CYS A 462 8.18 -11.72 10.02
CA CYS A 462 8.75 -12.81 9.25
C CYS A 462 9.23 -13.90 10.22
N ILE A 463 8.93 -15.16 9.94
CA ILE A 463 9.48 -16.28 10.72
C ILE A 463 10.85 -16.61 10.14
N GLN A 464 11.83 -16.84 10.99
CA GLN A 464 13.12 -17.37 10.56
C GLN A 464 12.91 -18.78 9.99
N ASP A 465 13.23 -19.00 8.71
CA ASP A 465 13.30 -20.35 8.17
C ASP A 465 14.32 -21.14 9.01
N LYS A 466 13.87 -22.22 9.64
CA LYS A 466 14.69 -23.09 10.49
C LYS A 466 15.55 -24.04 9.68
#